data_AF-A0A950DGF4-F1
#
_entry.id   AF-A0A950DGF4-F1
#
_cell.length_a   1.000
_cell.length_b   1.000
_cell.length_c   1.000
_cell.angle_alpha   90.00
_cell.angle_beta   90.00
_cell.angle_gamma   90.00
#
_symmetry.space_group_name_H-M   'P 1'
#
loop_
_entity.id
_entity.type
_entity.pdbx_description
1 polymer ?
#
loop_
_entity_poly.entity_id
_entity_poly.type
_entity_poly.pdbx_seq_one_letter_code
_entity_poly.pdbx_strand_id
1 'polypeptide(L)'
;MSERMIDAVLPKLTARIHQVMAQQGVPGVAVGLIEDQQVLWSGGFGHADVDSGRAMDADAICGVASITKTFTATAITQLRDQ
;
A
#
# COMPACT_ATOMS: atom_id res chain seq x y z
N MET A 1 3.16 -2.94 -22.32
CA MET A 1 4.52 -2.80 -21.75
C MET A 1 4.47 -3.02 -20.25
N SER A 2 3.53 -2.37 -19.55
CA SER A 2 3.32 -2.50 -18.10
C SER A 2 3.01 -3.94 -17.63
N GLU A 3 2.26 -4.76 -18.38
CA GLU A 3 2.07 -6.19 -18.04
C GLU A 3 3.40 -6.97 -17.90
N ARG A 4 4.32 -6.82 -18.87
CA ARG A 4 5.64 -7.47 -18.80
C ARG A 4 6.48 -6.97 -17.63
N MET A 5 6.30 -5.72 -17.25
CA MET A 5 6.96 -5.16 -16.07
C MET A 5 6.38 -5.75 -14.78
N ILE A 6 5.06 -5.84 -14.68
CA ILE A 6 4.37 -6.45 -13.53
C ILE A 6 4.88 -7.88 -13.34
N ASP A 7 4.86 -8.71 -14.38
CA ASP A 7 5.32 -10.11 -14.30
C ASP A 7 6.78 -10.22 -13.81
N ALA A 8 7.63 -9.26 -14.16
CA ALA A 8 9.03 -9.23 -13.75
C ALA A 8 9.24 -8.71 -12.31
N VAL A 9 8.39 -7.80 -11.84
CA VAL A 9 8.55 -7.11 -10.54
C VAL A 9 7.78 -7.79 -9.42
N LEU A 10 6.55 -8.24 -9.69
CA LEU A 10 5.63 -8.74 -8.66
C LEU A 10 6.22 -9.90 -7.83
N PRO A 11 6.89 -10.92 -8.43
CA PRO A 11 7.48 -12.00 -7.63
C PRO A 11 8.56 -11.50 -6.65
N LYS A 12 9.39 -10.55 -7.09
CA LYS A 12 10.45 -9.96 -6.24
C LYS A 12 9.86 -9.09 -5.15
N LEU A 13 8.84 -8.30 -5.50
CA LEU A 13 8.12 -7.44 -4.57
C LEU A 13 7.44 -8.28 -3.48
N THR A 14 6.68 -9.31 -3.86
CA THR A 14 6.02 -10.24 -2.95
C THR A 14 7.00 -10.90 -1.98
N ALA A 15 8.13 -11.42 -2.50
CA ALA A 15 9.16 -12.01 -1.65
C ALA A 15 9.72 -11.01 -0.63
N ARG A 16 9.97 -9.76 -1.06
CA ARG A 16 10.46 -8.70 -0.17
C ARG A 16 9.42 -8.30 0.88
N ILE A 17 8.14 -8.24 0.51
CA ILE A 17 7.04 -7.92 1.43
C ILE A 17 6.99 -8.97 2.55
N HIS A 18 6.96 -10.26 2.21
CA HIS A 18 6.97 -11.33 3.22
C HIS A 18 8.19 -11.27 4.14
N GLN A 19 9.37 -10.98 3.57
CA GLN A 19 10.59 -10.82 4.36
C GLN A 19 10.47 -9.66 5.36
N VAL A 20 9.99 -8.49 4.93
CA VAL A 20 9.83 -7.32 5.80
C VAL A 20 8.76 -7.55 6.86
N MET A 21 7.62 -8.15 6.50
CA MET A 21 6.57 -8.52 7.45
C MET A 21 7.11 -9.42 8.56
N ALA A 22 7.87 -10.46 8.20
CA ALA A 22 8.49 -11.35 9.17
C ALA A 22 9.53 -10.64 10.05
N GLN A 23 10.35 -9.76 9.47
CA GLN A 23 11.37 -9.00 10.21
C GLN A 23 10.77 -7.99 11.20
N GLN A 24 9.64 -7.38 10.85
CA GLN A 24 9.03 -6.30 11.63
C GLN A 24 7.86 -6.78 12.49
N GLY A 25 7.46 -8.06 12.39
CA GLY A 25 6.30 -8.60 13.09
C GLY A 25 4.98 -7.93 12.67
N VAL A 26 4.87 -7.50 11.41
CA VAL A 26 3.67 -6.81 10.91
C VAL A 26 2.62 -7.86 10.51
N PRO A 27 1.40 -7.83 11.07
CA PRO A 27 0.38 -8.86 10.84
C PRO A 27 -0.21 -8.83 9.42
N GLY A 28 -0.29 -7.65 8.81
CA GLY A 28 -0.75 -7.49 7.44
C GLY A 28 -0.36 -6.16 6.83
N VAL A 29 -0.30 -6.12 5.49
CA VAL A 29 0.04 -4.92 4.72
C VAL A 29 -0.74 -4.88 3.41
N ALA A 30 -1.24 -3.70 3.04
CA ALA A 30 -1.78 -3.42 1.71
C ALA A 30 -0.74 -2.65 0.89
N VAL A 31 -0.57 -3.02 -0.38
CA VAL A 31 0.46 -2.45 -1.27
C VAL A 31 -0.17 -2.12 -2.62
N GLY A 32 0.17 -0.96 -3.17
CA GLY A 32 -0.14 -0.56 -4.54
C GLY A 32 1.12 -0.28 -5.34
N LEU A 33 1.13 -0.68 -6.61
CA LEU A 33 2.14 -0.37 -7.62
C LEU A 33 1.55 0.61 -8.63
N ILE A 34 2.15 1.79 -8.75
CA ILE A 34 1.68 2.88 -9.61
C ILE A 34 2.79 3.27 -10.59
N GLU A 35 2.46 3.38 -11.87
CA GLU A 35 3.32 3.89 -12.95
C GLU A 35 2.50 4.87 -13.79
N ASP A 36 3.08 6.02 -14.17
CA ASP A 36 2.42 7.02 -15.02
C ASP A 36 1.00 7.39 -14.59
N GLN A 37 0.81 7.58 -13.27
CA GLN A 37 -0.47 7.93 -12.63
C GLN A 37 -1.55 6.83 -12.75
N GLN A 38 -1.19 5.61 -13.17
CA GLN A 38 -2.07 4.45 -13.26
C GLN A 38 -1.71 3.43 -12.20
N VAL A 39 -2.72 2.90 -11.50
CA VAL A 39 -2.54 1.74 -10.62
C VAL A 39 -2.34 0.51 -11.51
N LEU A 40 -1.13 -0.02 -11.51
CA LEU A 40 -0.78 -1.22 -12.26
C LEU A 40 -1.20 -2.49 -11.54
N TRP A 41 -1.11 -2.50 -10.21
CA TRP A 41 -1.51 -3.60 -9.35
C TRP A 41 -1.73 -3.10 -7.92
N SER A 42 -2.65 -3.73 -7.20
CA SER A 42 -2.78 -3.59 -5.76
C SER A 42 -3.15 -4.92 -5.12
N GLY A 43 -2.74 -5.11 -3.87
CA GLY A 43 -3.06 -6.32 -3.12
C GLY A 43 -2.70 -6.23 -1.64
N GLY A 44 -3.22 -7.19 -0.88
CA GLY A 44 -2.95 -7.33 0.55
C GLY A 44 -2.22 -8.62 0.87
N PHE A 45 -1.45 -8.59 1.96
CA PHE A 45 -0.73 -9.74 2.52
C PHE A 45 -1.01 -9.84 4.01
N GLY A 46 -1.21 -11.05 4.52
CA GLY A 46 -1.49 -11.29 5.94
C GLY A 46 -2.91 -10.92 6.34
N HIS A 47 -3.08 -10.38 7.54
CA HIS A 47 -4.38 -10.14 8.17
C HIS A 47 -4.59 -8.65 8.46
N ALA A 48 -5.77 -8.13 8.09
CA ALA A 48 -6.24 -6.82 8.53
C ALA A 48 -6.71 -6.84 10.00
N ASP A 49 -7.12 -8.01 10.47
CA ASP A 49 -7.50 -8.26 11.85
C ASP A 49 -7.10 -9.69 12.21
N VAL A 50 -6.23 -9.81 13.21
CA VAL A 50 -5.68 -11.10 13.66
C VAL A 50 -6.71 -11.91 14.44
N ASP A 51 -7.57 -11.26 15.21
CA ASP A 51 -8.53 -11.92 16.10
C ASP A 51 -9.67 -12.54 15.31
N SER A 52 -10.19 -11.82 14.31
CA SER A 52 -11.23 -12.33 13.41
C SER A 52 -10.67 -13.15 12.24
N GLY A 53 -9.34 -13.16 12.04
CA GLY A 53 -8.69 -13.80 10.90
C GLY A 53 -9.02 -13.12 9.56
N ARG A 54 -9.51 -11.87 9.59
CA ARG A 54 -9.86 -11.15 8.36
C ARG A 54 -8.60 -10.88 7.55
N ALA A 55 -8.59 -11.37 6.32
CA ALA A 55 -7.49 -11.16 5.39
C ALA A 55 -7.29 -9.67 5.10
N MET A 56 -6.04 -9.28 4.90
CA MET A 56 -5.71 -7.97 4.35
C MET A 56 -5.97 -7.97 2.84
N ASP A 57 -6.63 -6.93 2.34
CA ASP A 57 -6.80 -6.67 0.91
C ASP A 57 -6.38 -5.22 0.59
N ALA A 58 -6.48 -4.82 -0.69
CA ALA A 58 -6.09 -3.49 -1.13
C ALA A 58 -7.03 -2.37 -0.63
N ASP A 59 -8.25 -2.72 -0.24
CA ASP A 59 -9.30 -1.78 0.16
C ASP A 59 -9.41 -1.63 1.68
N ALA A 60 -8.60 -2.38 2.44
CA ALA A 60 -8.58 -2.35 3.88
C ALA A 60 -8.22 -0.96 4.43
N ILE A 61 -9.09 -0.43 5.30
CA ILE A 61 -8.87 0.86 5.96
C ILE A 61 -7.79 0.70 7.04
N CYS A 62 -6.70 1.45 6.90
CA CYS A 62 -5.61 1.51 7.86
C CYS A 62 -5.31 2.96 8.28
N GLY A 63 -4.83 3.13 9.50
CA GLY A 63 -4.35 4.42 9.97
C GLY A 63 -3.01 4.78 9.31
N VAL A 64 -2.97 5.87 8.54
CA VAL A 64 -1.75 6.31 7.83
C VAL A 64 -0.86 7.26 8.66
N ALA A 65 -1.25 7.56 9.90
CA ALA A 65 -0.50 8.39 10.85
C ALA A 65 0.02 9.71 10.24
N SER A 66 1.33 9.98 10.33
CA SER A 66 1.93 11.24 9.87
C SER A 66 1.77 11.53 8.38
N ILE A 67 1.42 10.54 7.55
CA ILE A 67 1.09 10.76 6.13
C ILE A 67 -0.12 11.70 5.98
N THR A 68 -1.00 11.76 6.99
CA THR A 68 -2.12 12.73 7.07
C THR A 68 -1.66 14.18 6.85
N LYS A 69 -0.43 14.52 7.26
CA LYS A 69 0.13 15.88 7.10
C LYS A 69 0.22 16.31 5.63
N THR A 70 0.44 15.37 4.70
CA THR A 70 0.46 15.66 3.27
C THR A 70 -0.90 16.20 2.82
N PHE A 71 -1.99 15.55 3.22
CA PHE A 71 -3.35 16.02 2.92
C PHE A 71 -3.64 17.40 3.52
N THR A 72 -3.25 17.62 4.78
CA THR A 72 -3.42 18.93 5.43
C THR A 72 -2.67 20.04 4.69
N ALA A 73 -1.40 19.79 4.31
CA ALA A 73 -0.60 20.75 3.57
C ALA A 73 -1.19 21.04 2.17
N THR A 74 -1.66 20.00 1.47
CA THR A 74 -2.36 20.16 0.19
C THR A 74 -3.60 21.01 0.32
N ALA A 75 -4.44 20.78 1.33
CA ALA A 75 -5.66 21.55 1.57
C ALA A 75 -5.36 23.04 1.83
N ILE A 76 -4.33 23.35 2.63
CA ILE A 76 -3.90 24.73 2.88
C ILE A 76 -3.41 25.40 1.59
N THR A 77 -2.64 24.68 0.78
CA THR A 77 -2.10 25.19 -0.49
C THR A 77 -3.22 25.46 -1.49
N GLN A 78 -4.18 24.53 -1.62
CA GLN A 78 -5.36 24.72 -2.45
C GLN A 78 -6.17 25.94 -2.01
N LEU A 79 -6.35 26.15 -0.70
CA LEU A 79 -7.06 27.32 -0.17
C LEU A 79 -6.33 28.64 -0.48
N ARG A 80 -4.99 28.67 -0.45
CA ARG A 80 -4.19 29.84 -0.84
C ARG A 80 -4.32 30.18 -2.32
N ASP A 81 -4.41 29.14 -3.16
CA ASP A 81 -4.44 29.27 -4.62
C ASP A 81 -5.86 29.50 -5.18
N GLN A 82 -6.88 29.53 -4.32
CA GLN A 82 -8.24 30.01 -4.64
C GLN A 82 -8.27 31.54 -4.74
#